data_AF-A0A976HGG3-F1
#
_entry.id   AF-A0A976HGG3-F1
#
_cell.length_a   1.000
_cell.length_b   1.000
_cell.length_c   1.000
_cell.angle_alpha   90.00
_cell.angle_beta   90.00
_cell.angle_gamma   90.00
#
_symmetry.space_group_name_H-M   'P 1'
#
loop_
_entity.id
_entity.type
_entity.pdbx_description
1 polymer ?
#
loop_
_entity_poly.entity_id
_entity_poly.type
_entity_poly.pdbx_seq_one_letter_code
_entity_poly.pdbx_strand_id
1 'polypeptide(L)'
;MADEDDIILADLSDDELVLQMHDDLYDGLKEEIEDGVNILIERGWTPYDVLTKALVAGMTIVGADFRDGILFVPEVLLAANAMKAGMFILKPLLVETGAPRMGKMVIGTVKGDIHDIGKNLVAMMMEGAGFEVLDLGINNSVEKYLE
;
A
#
# COMPACT_ATOMS: atom_id res chain seq x y z
N MET A 1 24.19 -17.97 -10.92
CA MET A 1 23.78 -17.31 -12.17
C MET A 1 22.65 -18.16 -12.68
N ALA A 2 21.48 -18.02 -12.04
CA ALA A 2 20.26 -18.54 -12.62
C ALA A 2 19.91 -17.57 -13.73
N ASP A 3 19.60 -18.10 -14.90
CA ASP A 3 19.07 -17.33 -16.02
C ASP A 3 17.76 -16.68 -15.54
N GLU A 4 17.82 -15.40 -15.17
CA GLU A 4 16.64 -14.53 -15.11
C GLU A 4 16.23 -14.31 -16.56
N ASP A 5 15.36 -15.18 -17.08
CA ASP A 5 14.51 -14.79 -18.20
C ASP A 5 13.72 -13.57 -17.68
N ASP A 6 14.15 -12.35 -18.05
CA ASP A 6 13.51 -11.10 -17.65
C ASP A 6 11.99 -11.20 -17.91
N ILE A 7 11.21 -11.39 -16.85
CA ILE A 7 9.76 -11.51 -16.96
C ILE A 7 9.23 -10.15 -17.40
N ILE A 8 8.65 -10.10 -18.59
CA ILE A 8 7.99 -8.89 -19.08
C ILE A 8 6.61 -8.82 -18.40
N LEU A 9 6.51 -8.03 -17.32
CA LEU A 9 5.28 -7.89 -16.52
C LEU A 9 4.04 -7.55 -17.38
N ALA A 10 4.22 -6.73 -18.42
CA ALA A 10 3.14 -6.32 -19.31
C ALA A 10 2.55 -7.45 -20.17
N ASP A 11 3.27 -8.56 -20.35
CA ASP A 11 2.82 -9.72 -21.13
C ASP A 11 2.03 -10.73 -20.28
N LEU A 12 2.10 -10.64 -18.94
CA LEU A 12 1.36 -11.50 -18.03
C LEU A 12 -0.14 -11.23 -18.07
N SER A 13 -0.98 -12.25 -17.90
CA SER A 13 -2.42 -12.04 -17.63
C SER A 13 -2.63 -11.31 -16.30
N ASP A 14 -3.82 -10.76 -16.06
CA ASP A 14 -4.09 -10.02 -14.81
C ASP A 14 -3.87 -10.88 -13.56
N ASP A 15 -4.32 -12.13 -13.58
CA ASP A 15 -4.16 -13.05 -12.45
C ASP A 15 -2.68 -13.41 -12.21
N GLU A 16 -1.92 -13.62 -13.29
CA GLU A 16 -0.48 -13.90 -13.20
C GLU A 16 0.31 -12.67 -12.74
N LEU A 17 -0.03 -11.48 -13.23
CA LEU A 17 0.59 -10.24 -12.81
C LEU A 17 0.33 -9.97 -11.32
N VAL A 18 -0.89 -10.20 -10.84
CA VAL A 18 -1.20 -10.05 -9.41
C VAL A 18 -0.36 -10.99 -8.55
N LEU A 19 -0.18 -12.25 -8.97
CA LEU A 19 0.67 -13.20 -8.26
C LEU A 19 2.15 -12.79 -8.32
N GLN A 20 2.64 -12.38 -9.49
CA GLN A 20 4.00 -11.87 -9.64
C GLN A 20 4.24 -10.66 -8.74
N MET A 21 3.29 -9.72 -8.66
CA MET A 21 3.37 -8.59 -7.74
C MET A 21 3.37 -8.99 -6.26
N HIS A 22 2.84 -10.18 -5.89
CA HIS A 22 2.99 -10.68 -4.51
C HIS A 22 4.44 -11.10 -4.25
N ASP A 23 5.07 -11.78 -5.20
CA ASP A 23 6.47 -12.18 -5.13
C ASP A 23 7.40 -10.95 -5.17
N ASP A 24 7.14 -9.99 -6.06
CA ASP A 24 7.89 -8.74 -6.15
C ASP A 24 7.80 -7.93 -4.83
N LEU A 25 6.62 -7.92 -4.18
CA LEU A 25 6.48 -7.33 -2.84
C LEU A 25 7.28 -8.10 -1.80
N TYR A 26 7.25 -9.42 -1.85
CA TYR A 26 7.99 -10.28 -0.92
C TYR A 26 9.49 -10.04 -1.00
N ASP A 27 10.01 -9.90 -2.21
CA ASP A 27 11.42 -9.64 -2.50
C ASP A 27 11.81 -8.16 -2.37
N GLY A 28 10.83 -7.27 -2.22
CA GLY A 28 11.04 -5.83 -2.04
C GLY A 28 11.46 -5.10 -3.32
N LEU A 29 11.04 -5.62 -4.46
CA LEU A 29 11.30 -5.12 -5.82
C LEU A 29 10.44 -3.87 -6.09
N LYS A 30 11.02 -2.70 -5.84
CA LYS A 30 10.31 -1.42 -5.87
C LYS A 30 9.82 -1.04 -7.27
N GLU A 31 10.68 -1.19 -8.28
CA GLU A 31 10.43 -0.70 -9.64
C GLU A 31 9.35 -1.55 -10.31
N GLU A 32 9.41 -2.86 -10.07
CA GLU A 32 8.49 -3.89 -10.52
C GLU A 32 7.09 -3.68 -9.93
N ILE A 33 7.00 -3.28 -8.65
CA ILE A 33 5.73 -2.88 -8.03
C ILE A 33 5.16 -1.58 -8.62
N GLU A 34 6.00 -0.59 -8.91
CA GLU A 34 5.55 0.64 -9.59
C GLU A 34 5.00 0.31 -10.98
N ASP A 35 5.69 -0.54 -11.74
CA ASP A 35 5.29 -0.97 -13.08
C ASP A 35 4.01 -1.82 -13.06
N GLY A 36 3.92 -2.83 -12.19
CA GLY A 36 2.73 -3.66 -12.03
C GLY A 36 1.48 -2.86 -11.65
N VAL A 37 1.63 -1.85 -10.77
CA VAL A 37 0.54 -0.93 -10.43
C VAL A 37 0.08 -0.15 -11.68
N ASN A 38 1.00 0.44 -12.44
CA ASN A 38 0.65 1.20 -13.65
C ASN A 38 -0.03 0.30 -14.69
N ILE A 39 0.49 -0.90 -14.93
CA ILE A 39 -0.08 -1.86 -15.90
C ILE A 39 -1.53 -2.20 -15.52
N LEU A 40 -1.82 -2.53 -14.26
CA LEU A 40 -3.19 -2.87 -13.84
C LEU A 40 -4.14 -1.67 -13.98
N ILE A 41 -3.69 -0.46 -13.65
CA ILE A 41 -4.48 0.77 -13.85
C ILE A 41 -4.74 1.02 -15.34
N GLU A 42 -3.74 0.85 -16.21
CA GLU A 42 -3.88 0.97 -17.67
C GLU A 42 -4.85 -0.07 -18.26
N ARG A 43 -4.88 -1.28 -17.67
CA ARG A 43 -5.83 -2.34 -18.00
C ARG A 43 -7.24 -2.09 -17.46
N GLY A 44 -7.47 -0.97 -16.76
CA GLY A 44 -8.78 -0.53 -16.30
C GLY A 44 -9.19 -1.07 -14.94
N TRP A 45 -8.26 -1.63 -14.16
CA TRP A 45 -8.53 -1.95 -12.76
C TRP A 45 -8.83 -0.69 -11.97
N THR A 46 -9.77 -0.78 -11.02
CA THR A 46 -9.99 0.34 -10.10
C THR A 46 -8.78 0.48 -9.16
N PRO A 47 -8.38 1.70 -8.75
CA PRO A 47 -7.29 1.88 -7.78
C PRO A 47 -7.49 1.08 -6.49
N TYR A 48 -8.75 0.92 -6.08
CA TYR A 48 -9.11 0.12 -4.92
C TYR A 48 -8.87 -1.38 -5.12
N ASP A 49 -9.15 -1.92 -6.31
CA ASP A 49 -8.87 -3.32 -6.63
C ASP A 49 -7.37 -3.60 -6.65
N VAL A 50 -6.55 -2.72 -7.25
CA VAL A 50 -5.08 -2.87 -7.28
C VAL A 50 -4.51 -2.87 -5.85
N LEU A 51 -4.94 -1.92 -5.03
CA LEU A 51 -4.56 -1.85 -3.62
C LEU A 51 -4.91 -3.14 -2.87
N THR A 52 -6.15 -3.62 -2.99
CA THR A 52 -6.66 -4.69 -2.12
C THR A 52 -6.25 -6.09 -2.58
N LYS A 53 -6.28 -6.35 -3.88
CA LYS A 53 -6.04 -7.68 -4.46
C LYS A 53 -4.57 -7.94 -4.79
N ALA A 54 -3.80 -6.91 -5.14
CA ALA A 54 -2.36 -7.05 -5.36
C ALA A 54 -1.59 -6.67 -4.09
N LEU A 55 -1.62 -5.40 -3.71
CA LEU A 55 -0.67 -4.90 -2.72
C LEU A 55 -0.92 -5.41 -1.28
N VAL A 56 -2.16 -5.29 -0.80
CA VAL A 56 -2.53 -5.74 0.56
C VAL A 56 -2.47 -7.26 0.67
N ALA A 57 -2.85 -7.98 -0.39
CA ALA A 57 -2.76 -9.45 -0.42
C ALA A 57 -1.29 -9.92 -0.34
N GLY A 58 -0.38 -9.32 -1.12
CA GLY A 58 1.06 -9.61 -1.03
C GLY A 58 1.64 -9.31 0.35
N MET A 59 1.32 -8.14 0.93
CA MET A 59 1.77 -7.80 2.29
C MET A 59 1.18 -8.72 3.38
N THR A 60 0.04 -9.36 3.13
CA THR A 60 -0.53 -10.35 4.06
C THR A 60 0.35 -11.59 4.15
N ILE A 61 0.97 -12.00 3.04
CA ILE A 61 1.92 -13.12 2.96
C ILE A 61 3.21 -12.75 3.71
N VAL A 62 3.81 -11.60 3.39
CA VAL A 62 5.01 -11.07 4.10
C VAL A 62 4.78 -11.02 5.60
N GLY A 63 3.61 -10.54 6.03
CA GLY A 63 3.24 -10.45 7.44
C GLY A 63 3.03 -11.83 8.10
N ALA A 64 2.60 -12.86 7.35
CA ALA A 64 2.51 -14.22 7.87
C ALA A 64 3.89 -14.82 8.09
N ASP A 65 4.76 -14.72 7.08
CA ASP A 65 6.10 -15.30 7.11
C ASP A 65 7.01 -14.63 8.15
N PHE A 66 6.87 -13.31 8.37
CA PHE A 66 7.55 -12.64 9.46
C PHE A 66 7.11 -13.14 10.84
N ARG A 67 5.80 -13.39 11.04
CA ARG A 67 5.29 -13.94 12.31
C ARG A 67 5.81 -15.37 12.55
N ASP A 68 5.94 -16.15 11.50
CA ASP A 68 6.38 -17.53 11.56
C ASP A 68 7.92 -17.66 11.63
N GLY A 69 8.64 -16.52 11.59
CA GLY A 69 10.10 -16.45 11.69
C GLY A 69 10.84 -16.86 10.42
N ILE A 70 10.15 -16.86 9.28
CA ILE A 70 10.70 -17.13 7.94
C ILE A 70 11.40 -15.88 7.41
N LEU A 71 10.74 -14.72 7.52
CA LEU A 71 11.32 -13.41 7.21
C LEU A 71 11.85 -12.73 8.47
N PHE A 72 12.88 -11.89 8.32
CA PHE A 72 13.38 -11.03 9.37
C PHE A 72 13.08 -9.56 9.07
N VAL A 73 13.48 -8.70 10.01
CA VAL A 73 13.21 -7.25 9.93
C VAL A 73 13.75 -6.63 8.63
N PRO A 74 14.98 -6.93 8.16
CA PRO A 74 15.49 -6.33 6.92
C PRO A 74 14.60 -6.62 5.69
N GLU A 75 14.14 -7.85 5.54
CA GLU A 75 13.30 -8.27 4.40
C GLU A 75 11.94 -7.58 4.46
N VAL A 76 11.32 -7.52 5.64
CA VAL A 76 10.04 -6.79 5.83
C VAL A 76 10.19 -5.30 5.53
N LEU A 77 11.35 -4.69 5.82
CA LEU A 77 11.59 -3.29 5.49
C LEU A 77 11.73 -3.06 3.98
N LEU A 78 12.31 -4.00 3.24
CA LEU A 78 12.37 -3.95 1.77
C LEU A 78 10.96 -4.03 1.18
N ALA A 79 10.17 -5.03 1.59
CA ALA A 79 8.76 -5.16 1.20
C ALA A 79 7.93 -3.91 1.51
N ALA A 80 8.11 -3.34 2.71
CA ALA A 80 7.43 -2.11 3.10
C ALA A 80 7.80 -0.90 2.23
N ASN A 81 9.05 -0.83 1.74
CA ASN A 81 9.48 0.23 0.82
C ASN A 81 8.86 0.05 -0.58
N ALA A 82 8.80 -1.17 -1.10
CA ALA A 82 8.11 -1.48 -2.36
C ALA A 82 6.61 -1.15 -2.27
N MET A 83 5.95 -1.56 -1.18
CA MET A 83 4.56 -1.19 -0.88
C MET A 83 4.33 0.32 -0.89
N LYS A 84 5.24 1.10 -0.28
CA LYS A 84 5.15 2.57 -0.26
C LYS A 84 5.26 3.17 -1.67
N ALA A 85 6.06 2.57 -2.54
CA ALA A 85 6.22 3.02 -3.92
C ALA A 85 4.94 2.82 -4.74
N GLY A 86 4.37 1.60 -4.71
CA GLY A 86 3.07 1.35 -5.34
C GLY A 86 1.96 2.25 -4.78
N MET A 87 1.99 2.51 -3.47
CA MET A 87 1.03 3.41 -2.85
C MET A 87 1.17 4.86 -3.27
N PHE A 88 2.39 5.36 -3.51
CA PHE A 88 2.63 6.71 -4.01
C PHE A 88 1.85 7.00 -5.30
N ILE A 89 1.72 6.00 -6.18
CA ILE A 89 0.95 6.08 -7.43
C ILE A 89 -0.56 6.05 -7.15
N LEU A 90 -1.02 5.14 -6.30
CA LEU A 90 -2.45 4.95 -6.02
C LEU A 90 -3.07 6.08 -5.20
N LYS A 91 -2.30 6.75 -4.33
CA LYS A 91 -2.79 7.83 -3.44
C LYS A 91 -3.66 8.87 -4.16
N PRO A 92 -3.18 9.58 -5.20
CA PRO A 92 -3.98 10.60 -5.88
C PRO A 92 -5.25 10.02 -6.52
N LEU A 93 -5.18 8.80 -7.09
CA LEU A 93 -6.30 8.15 -7.77
C LEU A 93 -7.40 7.72 -6.81
N LEU A 94 -7.04 7.37 -5.57
CA LEU A 94 -7.99 7.01 -4.51
C LEU A 94 -8.72 8.22 -3.91
N VAL A 95 -8.09 9.41 -3.97
CA VAL A 95 -8.65 10.67 -3.45
C VAL A 95 -9.48 11.41 -4.50
N GLU A 96 -9.30 11.11 -5.79
CA GLU A 96 -10.02 11.77 -6.88
C GLU A 96 -11.51 11.39 -6.90
N THR A 97 -12.28 12.07 -6.06
CA THR A 97 -13.73 11.92 -5.95
C THR A 97 -14.34 13.31 -5.75
N GLY A 98 -15.36 13.64 -6.55
CA GLY A 98 -16.09 14.92 -6.49
C GLY A 98 -17.05 15.03 -5.29
N ALA A 99 -16.75 14.41 -4.16
CA ALA A 99 -17.65 14.33 -3.02
C ALA A 99 -17.80 15.71 -2.34
N PRO A 100 -19.03 16.14 -2.00
CA PRO A 100 -19.25 17.36 -1.23
C PRO A 100 -18.64 17.23 0.18
N ARG A 101 -18.23 18.35 0.80
CA ARG A 101 -17.64 18.36 2.14
C ARG A 101 -18.59 17.77 3.18
N MET A 102 -18.21 16.65 3.80
CA MET A 102 -19.01 15.89 4.76
C MET A 102 -18.74 16.26 6.21
N GLY A 103 -17.50 16.64 6.57
CA GLY A 103 -17.14 16.92 7.95
C GLY A 103 -15.64 17.05 8.16
N LYS A 104 -15.20 16.96 9.42
CA LYS A 104 -13.78 16.89 9.80
C LYS A 104 -13.50 15.56 10.50
N MET A 105 -12.31 15.02 10.33
CA MET A 105 -11.84 13.81 11.01
C MET A 105 -10.42 14.03 11.53
N VAL A 106 -10.12 13.52 12.71
CA VAL A 106 -8.75 13.44 13.24
C VAL A 106 -8.30 11.99 13.20
N ILE A 107 -7.08 11.75 12.71
CA ILE A 107 -6.48 10.41 12.66
C ILE A 107 -5.01 10.46 13.07
N GLY A 108 -4.49 9.37 13.62
CA GLY A 108 -3.10 9.20 14.01
C GLY A 108 -2.89 7.75 14.46
N THR A 109 -1.66 7.28 14.59
CA THR A 109 -1.40 6.05 15.37
C THR A 109 -1.18 6.35 16.84
N VAL A 110 -1.51 5.36 17.68
CA VAL A 110 -1.35 5.41 19.13
C VAL A 110 0.13 5.42 19.53
N LYS A 111 0.39 5.83 20.78
CA LYS A 111 1.73 5.83 21.36
C LYS A 111 2.37 4.45 21.27
N GLY A 112 3.61 4.42 20.77
CA GLY A 112 4.42 3.22 20.55
C GLY A 112 4.23 2.58 19.17
N ASP A 113 3.23 3.00 18.39
CA ASP A 113 2.97 2.45 17.06
C ASP A 113 3.53 3.37 15.96
N ILE A 114 4.41 2.81 15.13
CA ILE A 114 5.07 3.53 14.04
C ILE A 114 4.52 3.14 12.65
N HIS A 115 3.56 2.22 12.58
CA HIS A 115 3.03 1.74 11.31
C HIS A 115 2.07 2.78 10.69
N ASP A 116 2.42 3.33 9.54
CA ASP A 116 1.68 4.44 8.94
C ASP A 116 0.86 4.05 7.71
N ILE A 117 1.13 2.92 7.07
CA ILE A 117 0.53 2.52 5.78
C ILE A 117 -1.01 2.45 5.87
N GLY A 118 -1.54 1.68 6.81
CA GLY A 118 -2.99 1.53 7.00
C GLY A 118 -3.66 2.84 7.43
N LYS A 119 -3.02 3.60 8.33
CA LYS A 119 -3.49 4.92 8.77
C LYS A 119 -3.58 5.90 7.59
N ASN A 120 -2.55 5.96 6.75
CA ASN A 120 -2.51 6.81 5.56
C ASN A 120 -3.61 6.43 4.57
N LEU A 121 -3.86 5.13 4.38
CA LEU A 121 -4.95 4.66 3.52
C LEU A 121 -6.31 5.16 4.01
N VAL A 122 -6.62 4.98 5.29
CA VAL A 122 -7.88 5.47 5.87
C VAL A 122 -7.99 6.98 5.73
N ALA A 123 -6.91 7.73 5.98
CA ALA A 123 -6.89 9.18 5.80
C ALA A 123 -7.31 9.57 4.37
N MET A 124 -6.68 8.98 3.35
CA MET A 124 -7.00 9.26 1.95
C MET A 124 -8.43 8.88 1.56
N MET A 125 -8.90 7.70 2.01
CA MET A 125 -10.28 7.27 1.73
C MET A 125 -11.30 8.24 2.33
N MET A 126 -10.99 8.80 3.51
CA MET A 126 -11.86 9.78 4.17
C MET A 126 -11.80 11.15 3.49
N GLU A 127 -10.64 11.57 3.00
CA GLU A 127 -10.51 12.76 2.15
C GLU A 127 -11.36 12.62 0.88
N GLY A 128 -11.27 11.48 0.18
CA GLY A 128 -12.12 11.18 -0.97
C GLY A 128 -13.61 11.08 -0.62
N ALA A 129 -13.96 10.66 0.59
CA ALA A 129 -15.34 10.70 1.07
C ALA A 129 -15.83 12.12 1.42
N GLY A 130 -15.00 13.16 1.24
CA GLY A 130 -15.34 14.56 1.47
C GLY A 130 -15.02 15.06 2.88
N PHE A 131 -14.23 14.34 3.68
CA PHE A 131 -13.80 14.82 4.99
C PHE A 131 -12.55 15.69 4.90
N GLU A 132 -12.48 16.73 5.73
CA GLU A 132 -11.23 17.41 6.06
C GLU A 132 -10.48 16.58 7.10
N VAL A 133 -9.37 15.95 6.70
CA VAL A 133 -8.61 15.06 7.57
C VAL A 133 -7.45 15.81 8.24
N LEU A 134 -7.42 15.80 9.57
CA LEU A 134 -6.30 16.23 10.40
C LEU A 134 -5.50 14.99 10.83
N ASP A 135 -4.35 14.79 10.19
CA ASP A 135 -3.46 13.67 10.49
C ASP A 135 -2.40 14.08 11.52
N LEU A 136 -2.48 13.50 12.71
CA LEU A 136 -1.53 13.71 13.80
C LEU A 136 -0.19 12.98 13.58
N GLY A 137 -0.12 12.10 12.58
CA GLY A 137 1.05 11.29 12.25
C GLY A 137 1.11 10.00 13.05
N ILE A 138 2.32 9.57 13.38
CA ILE A 138 2.55 8.33 14.15
C ILE A 138 2.97 8.58 15.60
N ASN A 139 2.81 7.58 16.46
CA ASN A 139 3.28 7.56 17.84
C ASN A 139 2.73 8.73 18.70
N ASN A 140 1.41 8.92 18.68
CA ASN A 140 0.76 10.03 19.38
C ASN A 140 0.26 9.62 20.77
N SER A 141 0.47 10.48 21.77
CA SER A 141 -0.14 10.30 23.09
C SER A 141 -1.64 10.59 23.04
N VAL A 142 -2.39 10.09 24.03
CA VAL A 142 -3.85 10.31 24.10
C VAL A 142 -4.18 11.80 24.18
N GLU A 143 -3.36 12.57 24.90
CA GLU A 143 -3.53 14.01 25.08
C GLU A 143 -3.49 14.76 23.74
N LYS A 144 -2.62 14.34 22.81
CA LYS A 144 -2.51 14.97 21.48
C LYS A 144 -3.77 14.82 20.62
N TYR A 145 -4.65 13.85 20.91
CA TYR A 145 -5.95 13.72 20.23
C TYR A 145 -7.04 14.62 20.82
N LEU A 146 -6.82 15.16 22.02
CA LEU A 146 -7.79 15.97 22.74
C LEU A 146 -7.55 17.48 22.59
N GLU A 147 -6.38 17.87 22.07
CA GLU A 147 -6.02 19.25 21.70
C GLU A 147 -6.60 19.64 20.33
#